data_AF-A0A7Z9ZKH6-F1
#
_entry.id   AF-A0A7Z9ZKH6-F1
#
_cell.length_a   1.000
_cell.length_b   1.000
_cell.length_c   1.000
_cell.angle_alpha   90.00
_cell.angle_beta   90.00
_cell.angle_gamma   90.00
#
_symmetry.space_group_name_H-M   'P 1'
#
loop_
_entity.id
_entity.type
_entity.pdbx_description
1 polymer ?
#
loop_
_entity_poly.entity_id
_entity_poly.type
_entity_poly.pdbx_seq_one_letter_code
_entity_poly.pdbx_strand_id
1 'polypeptide(L)' 'MSDRVIRASELAQYAFCARAWWLGAVEGRPSAHQRELKAGEVAHRRHGRKVRASVALTRLAYLLLALAVLVALAALLH' A
#
# COMPACT_ATOMS: atom_id res chain seq x y z
N MET A 1 -4.00 -27.92 -13.93
CA MET A 1 -4.52 -27.23 -12.73
C MET A 1 -4.10 -25.78 -12.84
N SER A 2 -5.04 -24.84 -12.79
CA SER A 2 -4.72 -23.40 -12.86
C SER A 2 -4.17 -22.97 -11.50
N ASP A 3 -2.92 -22.49 -11.44
CA ASP A 3 -2.34 -21.92 -10.24
C ASP A 3 -3.02 -20.59 -9.92
N ARG A 4 -4.08 -20.67 -9.12
CA ARG A 4 -4.82 -19.49 -8.67
C ARG A 4 -3.98 -18.72 -7.65
N VAL A 5 -3.56 -17.51 -8.01
CA VAL A 5 -2.92 -16.57 -7.08
C VAL A 5 -3.94 -16.11 -6.04
N ILE A 6 -3.67 -16.39 -4.77
CA ILE A 6 -4.48 -15.90 -3.65
C ILE A 6 -4.05 -14.47 -3.30
N ARG A 7 -5.02 -13.54 -3.25
CA ARG A 7 -4.76 -12.13 -2.94
C ARG A 7 -4.66 -11.90 -1.43
N ALA A 8 -3.88 -10.88 -1.03
CA ALA A 8 -3.80 -10.43 0.37
C ALA A 8 -5.18 -10.07 0.96
N SER A 9 -6.09 -9.52 0.15
CA SER A 9 -7.46 -9.23 0.58
C SER A 9 -8.27 -10.49 0.92
N GLU A 10 -7.98 -11.62 0.28
CA GLU A 10 -8.61 -12.89 0.60
C GLU A 10 -8.09 -13.48 1.91
N LEU A 11 -6.77 -13.40 2.15
CA LEU A 11 -6.18 -13.78 3.44
C LEU A 11 -6.78 -12.94 4.57
N ALA A 12 -6.87 -11.62 4.38
CA ALA A 12 -7.45 -10.72 5.36
C ALA A 12 -8.94 -11.04 5.60
N GLN A 13 -9.69 -11.35 4.54
CA GLN A 13 -11.09 -11.75 4.67
C GLN A 13 -11.25 -13.08 5.40
N TYR A 14 -10.39 -14.07 5.14
CA TYR A 14 -10.39 -15.35 5.86
C TYR A 14 -10.05 -15.16 7.35
N ALA A 15 -9.00 -14.38 7.63
CA ALA A 15 -8.58 -14.05 9.00
C ALA A 15 -9.67 -13.30 9.79
N PHE A 16 -10.43 -12.43 9.12
CA PHE A 16 -11.59 -11.76 9.71
C PHE A 16 -12.78 -12.71 9.89
N CYS A 17 -13.15 -13.44 8.84
CA CYS A 17 -14.24 -14.42 8.84
C CYS A 17 -14.07 -15.45 7.72
N ALA A 18 -13.64 -16.65 8.09
CA ALA A 18 -13.48 -17.78 7.18
C ALA A 18 -14.76 -18.11 6.40
N ARG A 19 -15.95 -17.99 7.03
CA ARG A 19 -17.23 -18.21 6.34
C ARG A 19 -17.50 -17.17 5.26
N ALA A 20 -17.23 -15.90 5.53
CA ALA A 20 -17.40 -14.84 4.54
C ALA A 20 -16.45 -15.03 3.34
N TRP A 21 -15.21 -15.46 3.60
CA TRP A 21 -14.29 -15.85 2.55
C TRP A 21 -14.82 -17.04 1.75
N TRP A 22 -15.28 -18.11 2.38
CA TRP A 22 -15.77 -19.30 1.68
C TRP A 22 -16.99 -18.97 0.79
N LEU A 23 -17.95 -18.22 1.33
CA LEU A 23 -19.13 -17.77 0.57
C LEU A 23 -18.73 -16.97 -0.67
N GLY A 24 -17.77 -16.05 -0.56
CA GLY A 24 -17.34 -15.22 -1.69
C GLY A 24 -16.37 -15.90 -2.67
N ALA A 25 -15.37 -16.61 -2.16
CA ALA A 25 -14.27 -17.17 -2.93
C ALA A 25 -14.52 -18.57 -3.47
N VAL A 26 -15.41 -19.35 -2.82
CA VAL A 26 -15.76 -20.72 -3.23
C VAL A 26 -17.17 -20.76 -3.81
N GLU A 27 -18.16 -20.18 -3.11
CA GLU A 27 -19.56 -20.21 -3.57
C GLU A 27 -19.93 -19.04 -4.51
N GLY A 28 -19.04 -18.05 -4.68
CA GLY A 28 -19.27 -16.90 -5.55
C GLY A 28 -20.34 -15.92 -5.04
N ARG A 29 -20.76 -16.02 -3.78
CA ARG A 29 -21.77 -15.14 -3.18
C ARG A 29 -21.14 -13.82 -2.74
N PRO A 30 -21.53 -12.68 -3.35
CA PRO A 30 -20.95 -11.41 -2.99
C PRO A 30 -21.41 -10.93 -1.60
N SER A 31 -20.59 -10.09 -0.97
CA SER A 31 -20.97 -9.41 0.28
C SER A 31 -22.16 -8.48 0.06
N ALA A 32 -23.04 -8.38 1.06
CA ALA A 32 -24.10 -7.36 1.08
C ALA A 32 -23.53 -5.92 1.18
N HIS A 33 -22.30 -5.76 1.67
CA HIS A 33 -21.66 -4.46 1.94
C HIS A 33 -20.74 -3.97 0.81
N GLN A 34 -21.08 -4.23 -0.46
CA GLN A 34 -20.19 -3.87 -1.59
C GLN A 34 -19.86 -2.37 -1.64
N ARG A 35 -20.80 -1.51 -1.26
CA ARG A 35 -20.59 -0.05 -1.23
C ARG A 35 -19.49 0.33 -0.24
N GLU A 36 -19.49 -0.26 0.94
CA GLU A 36 -18.50 -0.01 2.00
C GLU A 36 -17.13 -0.57 1.58
N LEU A 37 -17.09 -1.76 0.97
CA LEU A 37 -15.85 -2.33 0.43
C LEU A 37 -15.22 -1.41 -0.62
N LYS A 38 -16.03 -0.92 -1.58
CA LYS A 38 -15.55 0.01 -2.61
C LYS A 38 -15.08 1.34 -2.01
N ALA A 39 -15.78 1.86 -1.00
CA ALA A 39 -15.35 3.06 -0.28
C ALA A 39 -14.00 2.85 0.42
N GLY A 40 -13.83 1.70 1.09
CA GLY A 40 -12.56 1.30 1.71
C GLY A 40 -11.41 1.21 0.72
N GLU A 41 -11.62 0.61 -0.45
CA GLU A 41 -10.61 0.58 -1.50
C GLU A 41 -10.22 1.98 -2.01
N VAL A 42 -11.19 2.86 -2.21
CA VAL A 42 -10.93 4.25 -2.62
C VAL A 42 -10.10 4.97 -1.55
N ALA A 43 -10.46 4.81 -0.28
CA ALA A 43 -9.72 5.37 0.84
C ALA A 43 -8.28 4.83 0.88
N HIS A 44 -8.10 3.51 0.75
CA HIS A 44 -6.79 2.86 0.73
C HIS A 44 -5.94 3.34 -0.45
N ARG A 45 -6.50 3.44 -1.66
CA ARG A 45 -5.81 3.99 -2.84
C ARG A 45 -5.38 5.44 -2.63
N ARG A 46 -6.25 6.28 -2.04
CA ARG A 46 -5.93 7.67 -1.71
C ARG A 46 -4.80 7.77 -0.68
N HIS A 47 -4.86 6.95 0.37
CA HIS A 47 -3.79 6.88 1.36
C HIS A 47 -2.47 6.45 0.73
N GLY A 48 -2.49 5.40 -0.10
CA GLY A 48 -1.30 4.92 -0.81
C GLY A 48 -0.64 5.99 -1.70
N ARG A 49 -1.42 6.85 -2.36
CA ARG A 49 -0.86 8.00 -3.10
C ARG A 49 -0.10 8.97 -2.18
N LYS A 50 -0.66 9.28 -1.02
CA LYS A 50 -0.02 10.17 -0.02
C LYS A 50 1.27 9.56 0.52
N VAL A 51 1.26 8.27 0.85
CA VAL A 51 2.46 7.55 1.31
C VAL A 51 3.57 7.60 0.27
N ARG A 52 3.25 7.33 -1.01
CA ARG A 52 4.24 7.41 -2.09
C ARG A 52 4.83 8.81 -2.25
N ALA A 53 4.00 9.85 -2.19
CA ALA A 53 4.47 11.23 -2.23
C ALA A 53 5.38 11.55 -1.04
N SER A 54 5.01 11.13 0.17
CA SER A 54 5.82 11.31 1.37
C SER A 54 7.18 10.61 1.26
N VAL A 55 7.22 9.36 0.77
CA VAL A 55 8.48 8.63 0.55
C VAL A 55 9.35 9.34 -0.49
N ALA A 56 8.77 9.82 -1.59
CA ALA A 56 9.51 10.54 -2.63
C ALA A 56 10.13 11.84 -2.09
N LEU A 57 9.34 12.65 -1.36
CA LEU A 57 9.80 13.89 -0.74
C LEU A 57 10.87 13.63 0.32
N THR A 58 10.73 12.58 1.13
CA THR A 58 11.71 12.20 2.15
C THR A 58 13.04 11.82 1.51
N ARG A 59 13.01 11.02 0.42
CA ARG A 59 14.21 10.67 -0.34
C ARG A 59 14.88 11.90 -0.93
N LEU A 60 14.10 12.83 -1.51
CA LEU A 60 14.63 14.08 -2.05
C LEU A 60 15.29 14.93 -0.96
N ALA A 61 14.66 15.04 0.22
CA ALA A 61 15.23 15.77 1.35
C ALA A 61 16.59 15.20 1.78
N TYR A 62 16.71 13.88 1.90
CA TYR A 62 18.00 13.25 2.23
C TYR A 62 19.06 13.43 1.15
N LEU A 63 18.68 13.39 -0.14
CA LEU A 63 19.61 13.66 -1.24
C LEU A 63 20.14 15.10 -1.21
N LEU A 64 19.25 16.08 -1.00
CA LEU A 64 19.62 17.48 -0.86
C LEU A 64 20.50 17.72 0.37
N LEU A 65 20.17 17.09 1.49
CA LEU A 65 20.97 17.16 2.72
C LEU A 65 22.38 16.58 2.48
N ALA A 66 22.50 15.42 1.85
CA ALA A 66 23.78 14.82 1.51
C ALA A 66 24.61 15.73 0.60
N LEU A 67 23.99 16.32 -0.43
CA LEU A 67 24.66 17.26 -1.32
C LEU A 67 25.16 18.51 -0.57
N ALA A 68 24.32 19.08 0.31
CA ALA A 68 24.71 20.23 1.13
C ALA A 68 25.92 19.92 2.03
N VAL A 69 25.95 18.73 2.64
CA VAL A 69 27.10 18.27 3.44
C VAL A 69 28.35 18.14 2.58
N LEU A 70 28.26 17.54 1.40
CA LEU A 70 29.42 17.40 0.49
C LEU A 70 29.97 18.76 0.06
N VAL A 71 29.10 19.72 -0.28
CA VAL A 71 29.50 21.09 -0.64
C VAL A 71 30.19 21.78 0.54
N ALA A 72 29.64 21.66 1.75
CA ALA A 72 30.23 22.24 2.95
C ALA A 72 31.63 21.65 3.26
N LEU A 73 31.78 20.33 3.10
CA LEU A 73 33.08 19.68 3.26
C LEU A 73 34.08 20.12 2.19
N ALA A 74 33.67 20.20 0.93
CA ALA A 74 34.52 20.65 -0.16
C ALA A 74 35.01 22.10 0.04
N ALA A 75 34.14 22.96 0.58
CA ALA A 75 34.46 24.35 0.90
C ALA A 75 35.37 24.50 2.14
N LEU A 76 35.33 23.56 3.08
CA LEU A 76 36.19 23.57 4.28
C LEU A 76 37.59 23.00 4.01
N LEU A 77 37.72 22.13 2.99
CA LEU A 77 38.96 21.45 2.62
C LEU A 77 39.75 22.16 1.49
N HIS A 78 39.16 23.18 0.85
CA HIS A 78 39.85 24.12 -0.04
C HIS A 78 40.29 25.36 0.72
#